data_AF-A0A6J2KKZ9-F1
#
_entry.id   AF-A0A6J2KKZ9-F1
#
_cell.length_a   1.000
_cell.length_b   1.000
_cell.length_c   1.000
_cell.angle_alpha   90.00
_cell.angle_beta   90.00
_cell.angle_gamma   90.00
#
_symmetry.space_group_name_H-M   'P 1'
#
loop_
_entity.id
_entity.type
_entity.pdbx_description
1 polymer ?
#
loop_
_entity_poly.entity_id
_entity_poly.type
_entity_poly.pdbx_seq_one_letter_code
_entity_poly.pdbx_strand_id
1 'polypeptide(L)'
;MTNKKLLSQDAFIYLIMQLVVREDKSTTKVGVVFDASCKGTSGKSLNNDLLVGPRLQPELRHIIMNWRTYPICFAADIVKMYRMVKVVPEHTDFQRVLWRENPSEEVKDCRLLRVTFGVSSAPYLAVKSLQERSTGLFWDQEVTSNMLDEWISFRDNLPALNQVTVPRWVNKSKDTTYLELHGFSDASNDAYSAVVYLRATDHYGNVRVSLIAARTKVSLIKQISIPRLELYGAVLVAKLLSEVSGILPIPASQIHAWTEPTIALVWLKGQPNRWKTFVANRVTEILTVFKQRPMVACGVMPESSRLCIPGAGSTRIYPL
;
A
#
# COMPACT_ATOMS: atom_id res chain seq x y z
N MET A 1 7.00 16.97 -19.80
CA MET A 1 7.52 18.36 -19.85
C MET A 1 9.03 18.27 -19.73
N THR A 2 9.75 18.86 -20.67
CA THR A 2 11.20 18.70 -20.81
C THR A 2 11.93 19.86 -20.15
N ASN A 3 13.13 19.65 -19.64
CA ASN A 3 13.95 20.71 -19.06
C ASN A 3 14.28 21.77 -20.15
N LYS A 4 14.17 23.07 -19.84
CA LYS A 4 14.32 24.16 -20.84
C LYS A 4 15.67 24.16 -21.58
N LYS A 5 16.70 23.48 -21.04
CA LYS A 5 18.00 23.28 -21.73
C LYS A 5 17.97 22.35 -22.95
N LEU A 6 16.90 21.58 -23.17
CA LEU A 6 16.75 20.68 -24.33
C LEU A 6 15.97 21.33 -25.50
N LEU A 7 15.60 22.62 -25.40
CA LEU A 7 14.80 23.34 -26.40
C LEU A 7 15.65 24.08 -27.45
N SER A 8 16.84 23.56 -27.78
CA SER A 8 17.51 23.87 -29.05
C SER A 8 16.75 23.17 -30.17
N GLN A 9 16.42 23.89 -31.26
CA GLN A 9 15.32 23.51 -32.16
C GLN A 9 15.49 22.19 -32.94
N ASP A 10 16.69 21.60 -32.99
CA ASP A 10 16.99 20.34 -33.68
C ASP A 10 17.46 19.19 -32.75
N ALA A 11 17.11 19.23 -31.46
CA ALA A 11 17.52 18.18 -30.52
C ALA A 11 16.73 16.86 -30.69
N PHE A 12 17.44 15.75 -30.96
CA PHE A 12 16.86 14.40 -31.05
C PHE A 12 17.67 13.38 -30.23
N ILE A 13 17.03 12.27 -29.84
CA ILE A 13 17.63 11.15 -29.09
C ILE A 13 17.14 9.82 -29.67
N TYR A 14 18.08 8.92 -29.95
CA TYR A 14 17.81 7.52 -30.25
C TYR A 14 17.80 6.67 -28.96
N LEU A 15 16.77 5.83 -28.82
CA LEU A 15 16.67 4.82 -27.77
C LEU A 15 17.29 3.51 -28.26
N ILE A 16 18.09 2.84 -27.43
CA ILE A 16 18.61 1.51 -27.76
C ILE A 16 17.46 0.50 -27.63
N MET A 17 17.17 -0.19 -28.72
CA MET A 17 16.18 -1.27 -28.76
C MET A 17 16.84 -2.60 -28.38
N GLN A 18 16.35 -3.24 -27.33
CA GLN A 18 16.77 -4.58 -26.91
C GLN A 18 15.61 -5.58 -27.08
N LEU A 19 15.92 -6.77 -27.56
CA LEU A 19 14.96 -7.87 -27.70
C LEU A 19 15.13 -8.85 -26.52
N VAL A 20 14.06 -9.04 -25.76
CA VAL A 20 14.02 -9.97 -24.62
C VAL A 20 13.18 -11.17 -25.01
N VAL A 21 13.84 -12.28 -25.32
CA VAL A 21 13.17 -13.56 -25.58
C VAL A 21 12.66 -14.14 -24.26
N ARG A 22 11.44 -14.68 -24.29
CA ARG A 22 10.71 -15.26 -23.15
C ARG A 22 9.99 -16.51 -23.61
N GLU A 23 10.73 -17.62 -23.64
CA GLU A 23 10.26 -18.90 -24.18
C GLU A 23 9.14 -19.52 -23.34
N ASP A 24 9.02 -19.09 -22.07
CA ASP A 24 7.91 -19.37 -21.14
C ASP A 24 6.55 -18.85 -21.61
N LYS A 25 6.51 -17.88 -22.54
CA LYS A 25 5.26 -17.21 -22.95
C LYS A 25 4.71 -17.73 -24.28
N SER A 26 3.55 -18.40 -24.19
CA SER A 26 2.80 -18.90 -25.35
C SER A 26 2.41 -17.82 -26.37
N THR A 27 2.05 -16.60 -25.92
CA THR A 27 1.46 -15.56 -26.78
C THR A 27 2.38 -14.41 -27.17
N THR A 28 3.54 -14.25 -26.51
CA THR A 28 4.52 -13.18 -26.82
C THR A 28 5.91 -13.63 -26.41
N LYS A 29 6.53 -14.47 -27.26
CA LYS A 29 7.87 -15.03 -27.05
C LYS A 29 9.01 -14.01 -27.16
N VAL A 30 8.78 -12.83 -27.72
CA VAL A 30 9.77 -11.75 -27.83
C VAL A 30 9.14 -10.44 -27.37
N GLY A 31 9.70 -9.86 -26.31
CA GLY A 31 9.41 -8.49 -25.88
C GLY A 31 10.43 -7.50 -26.45
N VAL A 32 10.00 -6.29 -26.75
CA VAL A 32 10.88 -5.18 -27.12
C VAL A 32 11.00 -4.23 -25.94
N VAL A 33 12.22 -3.96 -25.50
CA VAL A 33 12.58 -3.01 -24.44
C VAL A 33 13.33 -1.84 -25.08
N PHE A 34 13.06 -0.62 -24.63
CA PHE A 34 13.75 0.58 -25.10
C PHE A 34 14.51 1.21 -23.93
N ASP A 35 15.83 1.26 -24.04
CA ASP A 35 16.69 1.78 -22.98
C ASP A 35 16.84 3.32 -23.10
N ALA A 36 16.11 4.03 -22.24
CA ALA A 36 16.24 5.47 -22.01
C ALA A 36 17.19 5.81 -20.84
N SER A 37 17.83 4.81 -20.23
CA SER A 37 18.85 4.94 -19.18
C SER A 37 20.29 4.90 -19.72
N CYS A 38 20.48 4.43 -20.96
CA CYS A 38 21.75 4.51 -21.68
C CYS A 38 22.28 5.96 -21.70
N LYS A 39 23.59 6.11 -21.46
CA LYS A 39 24.26 7.41 -21.41
C LYS A 39 24.89 7.74 -22.77
N GLY A 40 24.57 8.91 -23.30
CA GLY A 40 25.25 9.45 -24.48
C GLY A 40 26.66 9.95 -24.17
N THR A 41 27.33 10.51 -25.17
CA THR A 41 28.68 11.14 -25.07
C THR A 41 28.77 12.25 -24.02
N SER A 42 27.63 12.84 -23.63
CA SER A 42 27.50 13.82 -22.54
C SER A 42 27.53 13.22 -21.12
N GLY A 43 27.65 11.90 -20.99
CA GLY A 43 27.60 11.18 -19.70
C GLY A 43 26.19 11.10 -19.07
N LYS A 44 25.17 11.66 -19.75
CA LYS A 44 23.77 11.67 -19.33
C LYS A 44 22.89 10.78 -20.21
N SER A 45 21.79 10.33 -19.63
CA SER A 45 20.72 9.59 -20.29
C SER A 45 19.44 10.42 -20.38
N LEU A 46 18.53 10.05 -21.28
CA LEU A 46 17.21 10.70 -21.41
C LEU A 46 16.47 10.72 -20.05
N ASN A 47 16.50 9.61 -19.32
CA ASN A 47 15.86 9.49 -18.02
C ASN A 47 16.41 10.43 -16.94
N ASN A 48 17.64 10.96 -17.09
CA ASN A 48 18.24 11.92 -16.16
C ASN A 48 17.83 13.38 -16.42
N ASP A 49 17.50 13.75 -17.66
CA ASP A 49 17.07 15.12 -18.03
C ASP A 49 15.54 15.27 -18.15
N LEU A 50 14.79 14.15 -18.04
CA LEU A 50 13.33 14.13 -17.95
C LEU A 50 12.80 14.36 -16.52
N LEU A 51 11.68 15.06 -16.42
CA LEU A 51 10.91 15.19 -15.18
C LEU A 51 9.97 13.99 -15.02
N VAL A 52 10.23 13.15 -14.01
CA VAL A 52 9.43 11.95 -13.69
C VAL A 52 7.97 12.29 -13.35
N GLY A 53 7.76 13.37 -12.59
CA GLY A 53 6.45 13.76 -12.05
C GLY A 53 6.14 13.13 -10.68
N PRO A 54 5.21 13.70 -9.89
CA PRO A 54 4.88 13.22 -8.55
C PRO A 54 4.12 11.87 -8.55
N ARG A 55 4.27 11.13 -7.44
CA ARG A 55 3.48 9.93 -7.14
C ARG A 55 2.00 10.31 -6.97
N LEU A 56 1.14 9.71 -7.79
CA LEU A 56 -0.28 10.07 -7.93
C LEU A 56 -1.24 8.93 -7.51
N GLN A 57 -0.76 7.90 -6.79
CA GLN A 57 -1.52 6.70 -6.42
C GLN A 57 -2.21 6.73 -5.05
N PRO A 58 -3.37 6.05 -4.89
CA PRO A 58 -3.97 5.79 -3.60
C PRO A 58 -3.46 4.46 -3.04
N GLU A 59 -2.99 4.44 -1.81
CA GLU A 59 -2.39 3.24 -1.19
C GLU A 59 -3.32 2.02 -1.28
N LEU A 60 -2.84 0.89 -1.84
CA LEU A 60 -3.65 -0.29 -2.18
C LEU A 60 -4.54 -0.80 -1.02
N ARG A 61 -4.07 -0.69 0.22
CA ARG A 61 -4.85 -1.01 1.44
C ARG A 61 -6.19 -0.27 1.53
N HIS A 62 -6.25 0.99 1.08
CA HIS A 62 -7.47 1.80 1.07
C HIS A 62 -8.47 1.28 0.02
N ILE A 63 -7.99 0.86 -1.14
CA ILE A 63 -8.82 0.27 -2.20
C ILE A 63 -9.43 -1.05 -1.69
N ILE A 64 -8.61 -1.94 -1.13
CA ILE A 64 -9.04 -3.24 -0.61
C ILE A 64 -10.04 -3.08 0.56
N MET A 65 -9.78 -2.18 1.52
CA MET A 65 -10.73 -1.94 2.62
C MET A 65 -12.09 -1.44 2.12
N ASN A 66 -12.11 -0.54 1.13
CA ASN A 66 -13.36 -0.09 0.52
C ASN A 66 -14.08 -1.20 -0.25
N TRP A 67 -13.37 -2.02 -1.04
CA TRP A 67 -13.94 -3.17 -1.74
C TRP A 67 -14.67 -4.14 -0.80
N ARG A 68 -14.19 -4.33 0.43
CA ARG A 68 -14.83 -5.19 1.44
C ARG A 68 -16.18 -4.67 1.98
N THR A 69 -16.50 -3.39 1.75
CA THR A 69 -17.81 -2.82 2.15
C THR A 69 -18.94 -3.18 1.18
N TYR A 70 -18.63 -3.43 -0.10
CA TYR A 70 -19.61 -3.74 -1.15
C TYR A 70 -19.78 -5.25 -1.37
N PRO A 71 -20.99 -5.74 -1.74
CA PRO A 71 -21.22 -7.17 -1.98
C PRO A 71 -20.64 -7.67 -3.32
N ILE A 72 -20.46 -6.78 -4.30
CA ILE A 72 -19.91 -7.07 -5.65
C ILE A 72 -18.81 -6.05 -5.95
N CYS A 73 -17.73 -6.46 -6.62
CA CYS A 73 -16.67 -5.60 -7.12
C CYS A 73 -16.24 -6.07 -8.52
N PHE A 74 -15.79 -5.15 -9.37
CA PHE A 74 -15.27 -5.46 -10.70
C PHE A 74 -13.77 -5.16 -10.79
N ALA A 75 -13.03 -6.01 -11.52
CA ALA A 75 -11.62 -5.84 -11.82
C ALA A 75 -11.40 -6.05 -13.33
N ALA A 76 -10.51 -5.26 -13.93
CA ALA A 76 -10.17 -5.33 -15.35
C ALA A 76 -8.73 -4.83 -15.59
N ASP A 77 -8.07 -5.34 -16.63
CA ASP A 77 -6.74 -4.88 -17.07
C ASP A 77 -6.85 -3.92 -18.26
N ILE A 78 -5.94 -2.94 -18.33
CA ILE A 78 -5.80 -2.03 -19.47
C ILE A 78 -4.61 -2.49 -20.31
N VAL A 79 -4.85 -3.55 -21.09
CA VAL A 79 -3.87 -4.18 -21.97
C VAL A 79 -3.12 -3.14 -22.80
N LYS A 80 -1.80 -3.07 -22.62
CA LYS A 80 -0.87 -2.15 -23.32
C LYS A 80 -1.11 -0.65 -23.04
N MET A 81 -1.63 -0.27 -21.86
CA MET A 81 -1.94 1.12 -21.42
C MET A 81 -1.01 2.22 -21.97
N TYR A 82 0.32 2.09 -21.83
CA TYR A 82 1.30 3.07 -22.34
C TYR A 82 1.10 3.38 -23.83
N ARG A 83 0.85 2.34 -24.64
CA ARG A 83 0.58 2.45 -26.09
C ARG A 83 -0.80 3.01 -26.40
N MET A 84 -1.60 3.45 -25.43
CA MET A 84 -2.84 4.21 -25.68
C MET A 84 -2.64 5.73 -25.63
N VAL A 85 -1.56 6.21 -25.02
CA VAL A 85 -1.27 7.65 -24.91
C VAL A 85 -0.33 8.10 -26.04
N LYS A 86 -0.79 9.03 -26.87
CA LYS A 86 0.04 9.68 -27.89
C LYS A 86 1.06 10.62 -27.24
N VAL A 87 2.26 10.71 -27.81
CA VAL A 87 3.23 11.74 -27.44
C VAL A 87 3.03 12.95 -28.36
N VAL A 88 3.16 14.15 -27.78
CA VAL A 88 3.11 15.45 -28.46
C VAL A 88 4.20 15.48 -29.55
N PRO A 89 3.90 15.83 -30.83
CA PRO A 89 4.81 15.66 -31.96
C PRO A 89 6.24 16.16 -31.73
N GLU A 90 6.36 17.35 -31.14
CA GLU A 90 7.58 18.08 -30.77
C GLU A 90 8.46 17.33 -29.75
N HIS A 91 7.96 16.25 -29.13
CA HIS A 91 8.72 15.37 -28.25
C HIS A 91 8.98 13.98 -28.84
N THR A 92 8.46 13.66 -30.05
CA THR A 92 8.68 12.35 -30.67
C THR A 92 10.12 12.13 -31.14
N ASP A 93 10.86 13.22 -31.39
CA ASP A 93 12.29 13.19 -31.71
C ASP A 93 13.19 12.77 -30.53
N PHE A 94 12.69 12.79 -29.29
CA PHE A 94 13.38 12.20 -28.13
C PHE A 94 13.08 10.70 -27.95
N GLN A 95 12.32 10.10 -28.87
CA GLN A 95 11.94 8.69 -28.87
C GLN A 95 12.20 8.03 -30.24
N ARG A 96 13.31 8.38 -30.89
CA ARG A 96 13.70 7.74 -32.15
C ARG A 96 14.27 6.35 -31.91
N VAL A 97 14.16 5.48 -32.90
CA VAL A 97 14.79 4.16 -32.96
C VAL A 97 15.32 3.92 -34.37
N LEU A 98 16.40 3.14 -34.46
CA LEU A 98 16.96 2.70 -35.73
C LEU A 98 16.46 1.28 -36.03
N TRP A 99 15.96 1.02 -37.23
CA TRP A 99 15.41 -0.27 -37.62
C TRP A 99 15.85 -0.70 -39.03
N ARG A 100 16.13 -1.99 -39.20
CA ARG A 100 16.27 -2.67 -40.50
C ARG A 100 15.83 -4.11 -40.33
N GLU A 101 15.24 -4.70 -41.37
CA GLU A 101 14.78 -6.09 -41.30
C GLU A 101 15.92 -7.07 -41.61
N ASN A 102 16.76 -6.73 -42.59
CA ASN A 102 17.94 -7.52 -42.96
C ASN A 102 19.25 -6.73 -42.76
N PRO A 103 20.40 -7.38 -42.48
CA PRO A 103 21.69 -6.69 -42.36
C PRO A 103 22.13 -5.93 -43.62
N SER A 104 21.62 -6.34 -44.80
CA SER A 104 21.89 -5.73 -46.10
C SER A 104 20.97 -4.56 -46.45
N GLU A 105 19.94 -4.27 -45.63
CA GLU A 105 19.08 -3.10 -45.80
C GLU A 105 19.68 -1.84 -45.17
N GLU A 106 19.31 -0.70 -45.75
CA GLU A 106 19.51 0.62 -45.16
C GLU A 106 18.77 0.75 -43.83
N VAL A 107 19.38 1.48 -42.89
CA VAL A 107 18.84 1.70 -41.55
C VAL A 107 17.78 2.82 -41.58
N LYS A 108 16.53 2.46 -41.31
CA LYS A 108 15.36 3.34 -41.25
C LYS A 108 15.34 4.12 -39.93
N ASP A 109 15.21 5.46 -39.99
CA ASP A 109 14.84 6.31 -38.84
C ASP A 109 13.34 6.13 -38.55
N CYS A 110 12.99 5.79 -37.31
CA CYS A 110 11.62 5.58 -36.88
C CYS A 110 11.34 6.35 -35.59
N ARG A 111 10.20 7.05 -35.51
CA ARG A 111 9.75 7.79 -34.31
C ARG A 111 8.65 7.04 -33.58
N LEU A 112 8.80 6.85 -32.26
CA LEU A 112 7.74 6.28 -31.44
C LEU A 112 6.69 7.35 -31.12
N LEU A 113 5.50 7.23 -31.71
CA LEU A 113 4.41 8.22 -31.62
C LEU A 113 3.58 8.14 -30.32
N ARG A 114 3.93 7.23 -29.41
CA ARG A 114 3.16 6.92 -28.19
C ARG A 114 4.10 6.74 -26.99
N VAL A 115 3.56 6.87 -25.79
CA VAL A 115 4.33 6.74 -24.55
C VAL A 115 4.96 5.34 -24.50
N THR A 116 6.27 5.30 -24.29
CA THR A 116 7.09 4.09 -24.44
C THR A 116 7.63 3.62 -23.09
N PHE A 117 7.62 2.31 -22.88
CA PHE A 117 8.14 1.68 -21.66
C PHE A 117 9.67 1.81 -21.59
N GLY A 118 10.20 2.04 -20.37
CA GLY A 118 11.63 2.34 -20.13
C GLY A 118 11.92 3.83 -19.93
N VAL A 119 11.03 4.73 -20.37
CA VAL A 119 11.13 6.18 -20.16
C VAL A 119 10.63 6.56 -18.76
N SER A 120 11.42 7.32 -18.00
CA SER A 120 11.17 7.58 -16.56
C SER A 120 9.86 8.32 -16.27
N SER A 121 9.42 9.20 -17.18
CA SER A 121 8.14 9.91 -17.08
C SER A 121 6.93 9.12 -17.61
N ALA A 122 7.12 7.92 -18.17
CA ALA A 122 6.03 7.15 -18.77
C ALA A 122 4.89 6.77 -17.80
N PRO A 123 5.15 6.32 -16.56
CA PRO A 123 4.08 6.03 -15.59
C PRO A 123 3.23 7.27 -15.27
N TYR A 124 3.89 8.41 -15.04
CA TYR A 124 3.23 9.68 -14.83
C TYR A 124 2.38 10.09 -16.03
N LEU A 125 2.95 10.13 -17.24
CA LEU A 125 2.24 10.56 -18.43
C LEU A 125 1.04 9.67 -18.76
N ALA A 126 1.21 8.34 -18.65
CA ALA A 126 0.16 7.39 -18.98
C ALA A 126 -1.04 7.53 -18.05
N VAL A 127 -0.81 7.54 -16.74
CA VAL A 127 -1.91 7.54 -15.77
C VAL A 127 -2.37 8.95 -15.39
N LYS A 128 -1.59 10.01 -15.63
CA LYS A 128 -2.09 11.40 -15.63
C LYS A 128 -3.08 11.62 -16.79
N SER A 129 -2.80 11.05 -17.96
CA SER A 129 -3.75 11.05 -19.09
C SER A 129 -5.03 10.27 -18.78
N LEU A 130 -4.92 9.18 -17.99
CA LEU A 130 -6.08 8.45 -17.47
C LEU A 130 -6.85 9.31 -16.44
N GLN A 131 -6.16 9.97 -15.51
CA GLN A 131 -6.71 10.89 -14.52
C GLN A 131 -7.49 12.07 -15.13
N GLU A 132 -7.00 12.63 -16.24
CA GLU A 132 -7.63 13.75 -16.94
C GLU A 132 -8.87 13.34 -17.74
N ARG A 133 -9.07 12.04 -18.00
CA ARG A 133 -10.29 11.47 -18.59
C ARG A 133 -11.20 10.74 -17.60
N SER A 134 -10.69 10.37 -16.43
CA SER A 134 -11.41 9.67 -15.36
C SER A 134 -10.76 10.07 -14.03
N THR A 135 -11.46 10.85 -13.21
CA THR A 135 -10.85 11.60 -12.10
C THR A 135 -10.38 10.72 -10.95
N GLY A 136 -9.17 10.18 -11.06
CA GLY A 136 -8.31 9.94 -9.90
C GLY A 136 -7.58 8.59 -9.79
N LEU A 137 -6.28 8.66 -10.06
CA LEU A 137 -5.18 7.95 -9.39
C LEU A 137 -4.66 6.69 -10.15
N PHE A 138 -3.79 5.90 -9.51
CA PHE A 138 -2.57 5.27 -10.12
C PHE A 138 -2.11 3.99 -9.37
N TRP A 139 -1.02 3.31 -9.80
CA TRP A 139 -0.05 2.59 -8.91
C TRP A 139 1.40 2.43 -9.49
N ASP A 140 2.22 1.64 -8.77
CA ASP A 140 3.50 0.96 -9.12
C ASP A 140 4.88 1.68 -9.23
N GLN A 141 5.88 1.05 -8.58
CA GLN A 141 7.34 1.27 -8.64
C GLN A 141 8.05 0.04 -7.99
N GLU A 142 9.22 -0.38 -8.49
CA GLU A 142 9.87 -1.67 -8.14
C GLU A 142 10.71 -1.68 -6.84
N VAL A 143 11.15 -2.88 -6.44
CA VAL A 143 11.64 -3.25 -5.08
C VAL A 143 12.96 -4.05 -5.15
N THR A 144 13.80 -3.98 -4.11
CA THR A 144 15.19 -4.46 -4.07
C THR A 144 15.38 -5.98 -3.83
N SER A 145 16.55 -6.50 -4.26
CA SER A 145 16.89 -7.93 -4.33
C SER A 145 16.70 -8.75 -3.05
N ASN A 146 17.07 -8.28 -1.86
CA ASN A 146 16.87 -9.07 -0.63
C ASN A 146 15.39 -9.41 -0.37
N MET A 147 14.48 -8.56 -0.85
CA MET A 147 13.03 -8.79 -0.73
C MET A 147 12.52 -9.79 -1.78
N LEU A 148 13.32 -10.15 -2.79
CA LEU A 148 12.99 -11.20 -3.77
C LEU A 148 13.14 -12.59 -3.15
N ASP A 149 14.16 -12.82 -2.34
CA ASP A 149 14.40 -14.11 -1.68
C ASP A 149 13.42 -14.34 -0.52
N GLU A 150 13.14 -13.31 0.28
CA GLU A 150 12.02 -13.31 1.24
C GLU A 150 10.67 -13.56 0.54
N TRP A 151 10.46 -12.94 -0.63
CA TRP A 151 9.25 -13.13 -1.44
C TRP A 151 9.14 -14.55 -2.00
N ILE A 152 10.23 -15.19 -2.41
CA ILE A 152 10.24 -16.60 -2.85
C ILE A 152 9.82 -17.52 -1.70
N SER A 153 10.40 -17.34 -0.51
CA SER A 153 10.01 -18.10 0.70
C SER A 153 8.54 -17.86 1.07
N PHE A 154 8.07 -16.62 1.02
CA PHE A 154 6.67 -16.26 1.26
C PHE A 154 5.71 -16.87 0.22
N ARG A 155 6.08 -16.82 -1.08
CA ARG A 155 5.34 -17.42 -2.20
C ARG A 155 5.18 -18.93 -2.02
N ASP A 156 6.21 -19.62 -1.53
CA ASP A 156 6.18 -21.08 -1.39
C ASP A 156 5.41 -21.53 -0.13
N ASN A 157 5.24 -20.65 0.86
CA ASN A 157 4.28 -20.80 1.96
C ASN A 157 2.84 -20.39 1.58
N LEU A 158 2.65 -19.61 0.51
CA LEU A 158 1.35 -19.06 0.09
C LEU A 158 0.25 -20.13 -0.14
N PRO A 159 0.52 -21.37 -0.60
CA PRO A 159 -0.51 -22.40 -0.74
C PRO A 159 -1.27 -22.73 0.56
N ALA A 160 -0.67 -22.49 1.74
CA ALA A 160 -1.34 -22.67 3.02
C ALA A 160 -2.49 -21.66 3.23
N LEU A 161 -2.42 -20.47 2.62
CA LEU A 161 -3.51 -19.46 2.70
C LEU A 161 -4.78 -19.91 1.99
N ASN A 162 -4.74 -20.92 1.11
CA ASN A 162 -5.95 -21.52 0.54
C ASN A 162 -6.86 -22.18 1.60
N GLN A 163 -6.31 -22.50 2.79
CA GLN A 163 -7.09 -23.00 3.93
C GLN A 163 -7.68 -21.85 4.78
N VAL A 164 -7.22 -20.60 4.58
CA VAL A 164 -7.58 -19.43 5.40
C VAL A 164 -8.63 -18.57 4.70
N THR A 165 -9.90 -18.97 4.79
CA THR A 165 -11.02 -18.20 4.23
C THR A 165 -11.41 -17.04 5.15
N VAL A 166 -11.01 -15.82 4.80
CA VAL A 166 -11.49 -14.59 5.46
C VAL A 166 -12.72 -14.05 4.72
N PRO A 167 -13.89 -13.88 5.37
CA PRO A 167 -15.07 -13.28 4.73
C PRO A 167 -14.78 -11.90 4.15
N ARG A 168 -14.93 -11.79 2.81
CA ARG A 168 -14.64 -10.56 2.06
C ARG A 168 -15.59 -9.44 2.45
N TRP A 169 -16.90 -9.71 2.42
CA TRP A 169 -17.96 -8.75 2.72
C TRP A 169 -18.23 -8.68 4.23
N VAL A 170 -18.24 -7.46 4.78
CA VAL A 170 -18.46 -7.20 6.22
C VAL A 170 -19.93 -7.28 6.66
N ASN A 171 -20.79 -7.90 5.85
CA ASN A 171 -22.21 -8.18 6.12
C ASN A 171 -23.02 -6.97 6.63
N LYS A 172 -22.74 -5.78 6.07
CA LYS A 172 -23.52 -4.56 6.31
C LYS A 172 -24.83 -4.65 5.51
N SER A 173 -25.87 -5.16 6.13
CA SER A 173 -27.23 -5.21 5.57
C SER A 173 -27.99 -3.91 5.87
N LYS A 174 -29.23 -3.81 5.38
CA LYS A 174 -30.19 -2.77 5.82
C LYS A 174 -30.58 -2.94 7.29
N ASP A 175 -30.51 -4.16 7.80
CA ASP A 175 -30.96 -4.56 9.15
C ASP A 175 -29.91 -4.29 10.24
N THR A 176 -28.70 -3.89 9.84
CA THR A 176 -27.59 -3.54 10.74
C THR A 176 -27.91 -2.24 11.46
N THR A 177 -28.36 -2.35 12.71
CA THR A 177 -28.87 -1.23 13.51
C THR A 177 -27.74 -0.47 14.21
N TYR A 178 -26.64 -1.15 14.53
CA TYR A 178 -25.56 -0.61 15.38
C TYR A 178 -24.20 -1.17 14.94
N LEU A 179 -23.14 -0.34 15.02
CA LEU A 179 -21.79 -0.63 14.54
C LEU A 179 -20.74 -0.10 15.51
N GLU A 180 -19.78 -0.93 15.91
CA GLU A 180 -18.65 -0.54 16.77
C GLU A 180 -17.31 -0.98 16.18
N LEU A 181 -16.28 -0.15 16.34
CA LEU A 181 -14.89 -0.50 16.00
C LEU A 181 -14.14 -0.87 17.27
N HIS A 182 -13.64 -2.11 17.33
CA HIS A 182 -12.79 -2.60 18.42
C HIS A 182 -11.38 -2.80 17.90
N GLY A 183 -10.46 -1.92 18.31
CA GLY A 183 -9.04 -2.01 18.00
C GLY A 183 -8.27 -2.60 19.18
N PHE A 184 -7.53 -3.66 18.93
CA PHE A 184 -6.64 -4.32 19.90
C PHE A 184 -5.18 -4.11 19.51
N SER A 185 -4.27 -4.11 20.49
CA SER A 185 -2.82 -4.18 20.26
C SER A 185 -2.14 -5.19 21.16
N ASP A 186 -1.17 -5.92 20.60
CA ASP A 186 -0.33 -6.92 21.26
C ASP A 186 1.14 -6.70 20.89
N ALA A 187 2.08 -7.14 21.73
CA ALA A 187 3.51 -6.85 21.60
C ALA A 187 4.42 -7.91 22.23
N SER A 188 5.16 -8.64 21.39
CA SER A 188 6.29 -9.50 21.78
C SER A 188 7.64 -8.79 21.62
N ASN A 189 8.72 -9.45 22.04
CA ASN A 189 10.09 -8.98 21.80
C ASN A 189 10.44 -8.88 20.30
N ASP A 190 9.76 -9.64 19.45
CA ASP A 190 10.05 -9.83 18.02
C ASP A 190 9.19 -8.93 17.13
N ALA A 191 7.94 -8.68 17.52
CA ALA A 191 7.00 -7.83 16.79
C ALA A 191 5.92 -7.23 17.69
N TYR A 192 5.36 -6.09 17.28
CA TYR A 192 4.14 -5.53 17.85
C TYR A 192 3.08 -5.34 16.75
N SER A 193 1.82 -5.56 17.10
CA SER A 193 0.71 -5.59 16.16
C SER A 193 -0.49 -4.78 16.65
N ALA A 194 -1.34 -4.42 15.71
CA ALA A 194 -2.65 -3.84 15.95
C ALA A 194 -3.68 -4.48 15.01
N VAL A 195 -4.87 -4.77 15.54
CA VAL A 195 -5.95 -5.45 14.82
C VAL A 195 -7.26 -4.72 15.09
N VAL A 196 -7.98 -4.35 14.04
CA VAL A 196 -9.29 -3.67 14.13
C VAL A 196 -10.39 -4.58 13.60
N TYR A 197 -11.35 -4.87 14.47
CA TYR A 197 -12.59 -5.56 14.15
C TYR A 197 -13.75 -4.56 14.08
N LEU A 198 -14.69 -4.82 13.18
CA LEU A 198 -16.02 -4.23 13.18
C LEU A 198 -16.96 -5.23 13.86
N ARG A 199 -17.64 -4.76 14.90
CA ARG A 199 -18.77 -5.45 15.54
C ARG A 199 -20.04 -4.82 15.00
N ALA A 200 -20.94 -5.64 14.47
CA ALA A 200 -22.22 -5.22 13.91
C ALA A 200 -23.34 -5.94 14.66
N THR A 201 -24.37 -5.20 15.08
CA THR A 201 -25.57 -5.76 15.72
C THR A 201 -26.77 -5.49 14.83
N ASP A 202 -27.55 -6.53 14.52
CA ASP A 202 -28.81 -6.39 13.78
C ASP A 202 -29.99 -6.04 14.70
N HIS A 203 -31.16 -5.78 14.10
CA HIS A 203 -32.37 -5.42 14.86
C HIS A 203 -32.86 -6.53 15.81
N TYR A 204 -32.44 -7.78 15.60
CA TYR A 204 -32.80 -8.93 16.44
C TYR A 204 -31.77 -9.17 17.56
N GLY A 205 -30.74 -8.33 17.67
CA GLY A 205 -29.68 -8.45 18.67
C GLY A 205 -28.55 -9.42 18.28
N ASN A 206 -28.55 -9.99 17.07
CA ASN A 206 -27.46 -10.89 16.65
C ASN A 206 -26.19 -10.06 16.44
N VAL A 207 -25.12 -10.43 17.15
CA VAL A 207 -23.80 -9.83 17.00
C VAL A 207 -23.01 -10.57 15.91
N ARG A 208 -22.39 -9.81 15.00
CA ARG A 208 -21.45 -10.32 13.99
C ARG A 208 -20.15 -9.54 14.10
N VAL A 209 -19.03 -10.24 14.24
CA VAL A 209 -17.68 -9.64 14.31
C VAL A 209 -16.93 -9.93 13.01
N SER A 210 -16.27 -8.92 12.45
CA SER A 210 -15.51 -9.01 11.20
C SER A 210 -14.16 -8.31 11.33
N LEU A 211 -13.08 -9.04 11.08
CA LEU A 211 -11.74 -8.46 10.95
C LEU A 211 -11.71 -7.46 9.79
N ILE A 212 -11.45 -6.18 10.05
CA ILE A 212 -11.36 -5.13 9.02
C ILE A 212 -9.93 -4.96 8.53
N ALA A 213 -9.01 -4.73 9.46
CA ALA A 213 -7.61 -4.45 9.17
C ALA A 213 -6.71 -5.01 10.27
N ALA A 214 -5.53 -5.51 9.89
CA ALA A 214 -4.45 -5.84 10.80
C ALA A 214 -3.17 -5.16 10.33
N ARG A 215 -2.28 -4.83 11.26
CA ARG A 215 -1.00 -4.16 10.96
C ARG A 215 0.04 -4.61 11.98
N THR A 216 1.07 -5.30 11.51
CA THR A 216 2.19 -5.76 12.32
C THR A 216 3.44 -4.97 11.97
N LYS A 217 4.33 -4.79 12.94
CA LYS A 217 5.67 -4.24 12.76
C LYS A 217 6.68 -5.10 13.52
N VAL A 218 7.79 -5.42 12.86
CA VAL A 218 8.94 -6.04 13.51
C VAL A 218 9.48 -5.09 14.60
N SER A 219 9.96 -5.68 15.69
CA SER A 219 10.60 -5.00 16.80
C SER A 219 11.92 -4.33 16.40
N LEU A 220 12.49 -3.53 17.30
CA LEU A 220 13.78 -2.88 17.07
C LEU A 220 14.93 -3.84 17.41
N ILE A 221 15.93 -3.92 16.52
CA ILE A 221 17.19 -4.65 16.76
C ILE A 221 17.85 -4.25 18.09
N LYS A 222 17.67 -2.98 18.51
CA LYS A 222 17.96 -2.54 19.87
C LYS A 222 16.83 -2.98 20.80
N GLN A 223 17.08 -4.03 21.58
CA GLN A 223 16.15 -4.54 22.60
C GLN A 223 15.56 -3.40 23.45
N ILE A 224 14.24 -3.41 23.55
CA ILE A 224 13.46 -2.50 24.41
C ILE A 224 12.48 -3.33 25.24
N SER A 225 12.28 -2.92 26.49
CA SER A 225 11.37 -3.59 27.44
C SER A 225 9.95 -3.71 26.88
N ILE A 226 9.28 -4.84 27.11
CA ILE A 226 7.92 -5.16 26.63
C ILE A 226 6.92 -3.98 26.83
N PRO A 227 6.84 -3.29 28.00
CA PRO A 227 5.98 -2.09 28.16
C PRO A 227 6.17 -0.97 27.13
N ARG A 228 7.36 -0.83 26.54
CA ARG A 228 7.65 0.15 25.46
C ARG A 228 7.21 -0.36 24.08
N LEU A 229 7.19 -1.68 23.88
CA LEU A 229 6.64 -2.33 22.68
C LEU A 229 5.11 -2.32 22.73
N GLU A 230 4.52 -2.56 23.90
CA GLU A 230 3.08 -2.37 24.15
C GLU A 230 2.65 -0.91 23.92
N LEU A 231 3.43 0.07 24.39
CA LEU A 231 3.17 1.49 24.08
C LEU A 231 3.30 1.79 22.57
N TYR A 232 4.16 1.08 21.83
CA TYR A 232 4.18 1.17 20.36
C TYR A 232 2.96 0.49 19.72
N GLY A 233 2.47 -0.62 20.27
CA GLY A 233 1.19 -1.24 19.92
C GLY A 233 0.01 -0.27 20.11
N ALA A 234 -0.04 0.42 21.25
CA ALA A 234 -1.04 1.44 21.56
C ALA A 234 -1.02 2.61 20.55
N VAL A 235 0.18 3.08 20.13
CA VAL A 235 0.30 4.06 19.02
C VAL A 235 -0.20 3.48 17.71
N LEU A 236 0.11 2.21 17.42
CA LEU A 236 -0.25 1.54 16.17
C LEU A 236 -1.76 1.34 16.04
N VAL A 237 -2.45 0.93 17.11
CA VAL A 237 -3.91 0.75 17.13
C VAL A 237 -4.66 2.07 17.13
N ALA A 238 -4.22 3.08 17.87
CA ALA A 238 -4.83 4.41 17.81
C ALA A 238 -4.79 5.00 16.38
N LYS A 239 -3.65 4.83 15.68
CA LYS A 239 -3.53 5.21 14.27
C LYS A 239 -4.41 4.35 13.35
N LEU A 240 -4.44 3.03 13.55
CA LEU A 240 -5.24 2.13 12.72
C LEU A 240 -6.75 2.37 12.88
N LEU A 241 -7.22 2.69 14.09
CA LEU A 241 -8.60 3.11 14.35
C LEU A 241 -8.92 4.47 13.71
N SER A 242 -7.98 5.43 13.74
CA SER A 242 -8.13 6.71 13.05
C SER A 242 -8.18 6.56 11.52
N GLU A 243 -7.33 5.69 10.94
CA GLU A 243 -7.37 5.33 9.52
C GLU A 243 -8.70 4.63 9.15
N VAL A 244 -9.13 3.61 9.90
CA VAL A 244 -10.36 2.83 9.59
C VAL A 244 -11.63 3.64 9.80
N SER A 245 -11.74 4.44 10.86
CA SER A 245 -12.89 5.35 11.07
C SER A 245 -12.91 6.54 10.11
N GLY A 246 -11.81 6.80 9.40
CA GLY A 246 -11.78 7.72 8.25
C GLY A 246 -12.52 7.18 7.03
N ILE A 247 -12.64 5.85 6.92
CA ILE A 247 -13.27 5.13 5.81
C ILE A 247 -14.70 4.70 6.17
N LEU A 248 -14.88 4.15 7.37
CA LEU A 248 -16.18 3.75 7.91
C LEU A 248 -16.72 4.89 8.80
N PRO A 249 -17.84 5.56 8.42
CA PRO A 249 -18.40 6.67 9.19
C PRO A 249 -19.12 6.14 10.44
N ILE A 250 -18.32 5.85 11.48
CA ILE A 250 -18.77 5.30 12.77
C ILE A 250 -18.55 6.38 13.84
N PRO A 251 -19.58 6.72 14.65
CA PRO A 251 -19.48 7.67 15.76
C PRO A 251 -18.31 7.42 16.71
N ALA A 252 -17.66 8.50 17.16
CA ALA A 252 -16.54 8.48 18.11
C ALA A 252 -16.83 7.67 19.40
N SER A 253 -18.07 7.69 19.88
CA SER A 253 -18.53 6.93 21.05
C SER A 253 -18.55 5.40 20.85
N GLN A 254 -18.49 4.95 19.60
CA GLN A 254 -18.53 3.54 19.17
C GLN A 254 -17.15 3.05 18.71
N ILE A 255 -16.08 3.79 19.04
CA ILE A 255 -14.69 3.44 18.73
C ILE A 255 -13.96 3.11 20.04
N HIS A 256 -13.58 1.84 20.20
CA HIS A 256 -12.99 1.28 21.41
C HIS A 256 -11.54 0.85 21.15
N ALA A 257 -10.61 1.39 21.93
CA ALA A 257 -9.20 1.02 21.89
C ALA A 257 -8.83 0.18 23.11
N TRP A 258 -8.28 -1.01 22.87
CA TRP A 258 -7.95 -2.04 23.85
C TRP A 258 -6.45 -2.35 23.81
N THR A 259 -5.84 -2.52 24.98
CA THR A 259 -4.43 -2.89 25.15
C THR A 259 -4.27 -3.73 26.42
N GLU A 260 -3.28 -4.61 26.48
CA GLU A 260 -3.06 -5.47 27.65
C GLU A 260 -2.70 -4.67 28.93
N PRO A 261 -3.01 -5.21 30.13
CA PRO A 261 -2.92 -4.48 31.39
C PRO A 261 -1.49 -4.38 31.95
N THR A 262 -0.69 -3.47 31.40
CA THR A 262 0.66 -3.19 31.89
C THR A 262 0.90 -1.70 32.18
N ILE A 263 2.17 -1.34 32.40
CA ILE A 263 2.63 0.02 32.69
C ILE A 263 2.19 1.01 31.60
N ALA A 264 1.92 0.55 30.37
CA ALA A 264 1.38 1.37 29.29
C ALA A 264 0.06 2.09 29.68
N LEU A 265 -0.87 1.41 30.37
CA LEU A 265 -2.11 2.03 30.87
C LEU A 265 -1.85 3.08 31.97
N VAL A 266 -0.82 2.88 32.80
CA VAL A 266 -0.41 3.86 33.83
C VAL A 266 0.20 5.10 33.16
N TRP A 267 0.98 4.91 32.09
CA TRP A 267 1.54 6.02 31.31
C TRP A 267 0.45 6.82 30.58
N LEU A 268 -0.56 6.15 30.02
CA LEU A 268 -1.70 6.80 29.34
C LEU A 268 -2.61 7.58 30.30
N LYS A 269 -2.75 7.13 31.55
CA LYS A 269 -3.49 7.86 32.60
C LYS A 269 -2.71 9.02 33.22
N GLY A 270 -1.39 9.10 33.01
CA GLY A 270 -0.54 10.18 33.50
C GLY A 270 -0.33 11.30 32.48
N GLN A 271 -0.16 12.53 32.95
CA GLN A 271 0.22 13.66 32.09
C GLN A 271 1.57 13.40 31.39
N PRO A 272 1.71 13.66 30.07
CA PRO A 272 2.95 13.38 29.33
C PRO A 272 4.22 13.96 29.97
N ASN A 273 4.13 15.18 30.51
CA ASN A 273 5.24 15.93 31.11
C ASN A 273 5.87 15.23 32.33
N ARG A 274 5.19 14.26 32.95
CA ARG A 274 5.70 13.45 34.06
C ARG A 274 6.64 12.33 33.62
N TRP A 275 6.69 12.01 32.32
CA TRP A 275 7.39 10.84 31.79
C TRP A 275 8.70 11.20 31.07
N LYS A 276 9.66 10.27 31.05
CA LYS A 276 10.87 10.42 30.23
C LYS A 276 10.50 10.51 28.74
N THR A 277 11.25 11.29 27.98
CA THR A 277 10.94 11.75 26.60
C THR A 277 10.37 10.68 25.66
N PHE A 278 10.88 9.45 25.72
CA PHE A 278 10.32 8.33 24.94
C PHE A 278 8.82 8.13 25.22
N VAL A 279 8.44 7.97 26.49
CA VAL A 279 7.05 7.70 26.88
C VAL A 279 6.20 8.95 26.69
N ALA A 280 6.70 10.13 27.09
CA ALA A 280 6.02 11.40 26.92
C ALA A 280 5.60 11.64 25.46
N ASN A 281 6.49 11.38 24.50
CA ASN A 281 6.21 11.59 23.09
C ASN A 281 5.13 10.63 22.55
N ARG A 282 5.16 9.33 22.91
CA ARG A 282 4.14 8.36 22.44
C ARG A 282 2.78 8.55 23.12
N VAL A 283 2.75 8.91 24.41
CA VAL A 283 1.49 9.28 25.10
C VAL A 283 0.90 10.54 24.47
N THR A 284 1.73 11.55 24.17
CA THR A 284 1.29 12.77 23.45
C THR A 284 0.75 12.45 22.05
N GLU A 285 1.39 11.52 21.34
CA GLU A 285 0.96 11.05 20.01
C GLU A 285 -0.43 10.39 20.06
N ILE A 286 -0.67 9.47 21.01
CA ILE A 286 -1.98 8.83 21.22
C ILE A 286 -3.04 9.87 21.64
N LEU A 287 -2.73 10.73 22.61
CA LEU A 287 -3.64 11.79 23.06
C LEU A 287 -3.93 12.83 21.96
N THR A 288 -3.03 13.05 21.00
CA THR A 288 -3.28 13.91 19.83
C THR A 288 -4.28 13.26 18.88
N VAL A 289 -4.14 11.95 18.62
CA VAL A 289 -5.12 11.19 17.84
C VAL A 289 -6.50 11.19 18.53
N PHE A 290 -6.54 10.95 19.85
CA PHE A 290 -7.79 10.96 20.62
C PHE A 290 -8.41 12.36 20.76
N LYS A 291 -7.64 13.45 20.63
CA LYS A 291 -8.18 14.83 20.53
C LYS A 291 -8.78 15.12 19.16
N GLN A 292 -8.20 14.58 18.09
CA GLN A 292 -8.73 14.74 16.72
C GLN A 292 -9.98 13.88 16.47
N ARG A 293 -10.02 12.69 17.08
CA ARG A 293 -11.17 11.77 17.08
C ARG A 293 -11.28 11.15 18.47
N PRO A 294 -12.26 11.54 19.31
CA PRO A 294 -12.45 10.88 20.60
C PRO A 294 -12.67 9.37 20.41
N MET A 295 -12.10 8.57 21.30
CA MET A 295 -12.22 7.12 21.34
C MET A 295 -12.35 6.69 22.80
N VAL A 296 -13.08 5.61 23.04
CA VAL A 296 -13.18 5.01 24.36
C VAL A 296 -11.90 4.21 24.63
N ALA A 297 -11.05 4.72 25.50
CA ALA A 297 -9.86 4.01 25.99
C ALA A 297 -10.31 2.94 27.00
N CYS A 298 -10.45 1.70 26.53
CA CYS A 298 -10.91 0.58 27.33
C CYS A 298 -9.75 -0.04 28.13
N GLY A 299 -10.08 -0.52 29.33
CA GLY A 299 -9.14 -1.23 30.20
C GLY A 299 -9.09 -2.73 29.89
N VAL A 300 -8.80 -3.52 30.93
CA VAL A 300 -8.72 -4.98 30.87
C VAL A 300 -10.05 -5.59 30.39
N MET A 301 -9.98 -6.59 29.50
CA MET A 301 -11.15 -7.44 29.21
C MET A 301 -11.51 -8.30 30.43
N PRO A 302 -12.80 -8.47 30.76
CA PRO A 302 -13.24 -9.41 31.80
C PRO A 302 -12.82 -10.85 31.51
N GLU A 303 -12.49 -11.63 32.54
CA GLU A 303 -12.00 -13.01 32.38
C GLU A 303 -13.01 -13.98 31.74
N SER A 304 -14.30 -13.65 31.78
CA SER A 304 -15.39 -14.37 31.13
C SER A 304 -15.29 -14.41 29.60
N SER A 305 -14.54 -13.48 28.99
CA SER A 305 -14.44 -13.31 27.53
C SER A 305 -13.15 -13.94 26.99
N ARG A 306 -13.00 -15.26 27.17
CA ARG A 306 -11.85 -16.05 26.71
C ARG A 306 -12.30 -17.26 25.90
N LEU A 307 -11.87 -17.35 24.63
CA LEU A 307 -11.99 -18.54 23.80
C LEU A 307 -10.59 -18.98 23.35
N CYS A 308 -10.33 -20.28 23.34
CA CYS A 308 -9.12 -20.84 22.76
C CYS A 308 -9.43 -21.37 21.35
N ILE A 309 -8.72 -20.88 20.34
CA ILE A 309 -8.73 -21.48 19.00
C ILE A 309 -7.59 -22.51 18.95
N PRO A 310 -7.85 -23.81 18.73
CA PRO A 310 -6.78 -24.80 18.59
C PRO A 310 -6.01 -24.57 17.28
N GLY A 311 -4.68 -24.54 17.36
CA GLY A 311 -3.76 -24.45 16.21
C GLY A 311 -3.02 -23.13 16.04
N ALA A 312 -3.46 -22.03 16.67
CA ALA A 312 -2.74 -20.77 16.63
C ALA A 312 -1.61 -20.74 17.67
N GLY A 313 -0.35 -20.79 17.21
CA GLY A 313 0.81 -20.51 18.06
C GLY A 313 0.74 -19.09 18.62
N SER A 314 0.76 -18.97 19.95
CA SER A 314 0.73 -17.76 20.80
C SER A 314 -0.34 -16.68 20.57
N THR A 315 -1.03 -16.63 19.43
CA THR A 315 -1.98 -15.56 19.08
C THR A 315 -3.30 -15.73 19.84
N ARG A 316 -3.44 -15.06 20.98
CA ARG A 316 -4.66 -15.06 21.81
C ARG A 316 -5.74 -14.15 21.20
N ILE A 317 -6.66 -14.74 20.43
CA ILE A 317 -7.83 -14.01 19.91
C ILE A 317 -8.94 -14.06 20.96
N TYR A 318 -9.07 -12.98 21.73
CA TYR A 318 -10.12 -12.82 22.74
C TYR A 318 -11.49 -12.56 22.08
N PRO A 319 -12.57 -13.30 22.43
CA PRO A 319 -13.92 -13.06 21.92
C PRO A 319 -14.56 -11.78 22.50
N LEU A 320 -15.59 -11.28 21.80
CA LEU A 320 -16.54 -10.26 22.23
C LEU A 320 -17.96 -10.84 22.19
#